data_AF-A0A951JV77-F1
#
_entry.id   AF-A0A951JV77-F1
#
_cell.length_a   1.000
_cell.length_b   1.000
_cell.length_c   1.000
_cell.angle_alpha   90.00
_cell.angle_beta   90.00
_cell.angle_gamma   90.00
#
_symmetry.space_group_name_H-M   'P 1'
#
loop_
_entity.id
_entity.type
_entity.pdbx_description
1 polymer ?
#
loop_
_entity_poly.entity_id
_entity_poly.type
_entity_poly.pdbx_seq_one_letter_code
_entity_poly.pdbx_strand_id
1 'polypeptide(L)' 'MARRGRGEGSIYRRDDGTWVAVVHLGWHDGKRRRKYLYARTRAEVRDKYRRAQRALEEGRSLGDDRHKIGQYLE' A
#
# COMPACT_ATOMS: atom_id res chain seq x y z
N MET A 1 2.44 25.53 -1.46
CA MET A 1 2.73 24.27 -0.72
C MET A 1 1.46 23.41 -0.69
N ALA A 2 1.25 22.56 -1.69
CA ALA A 2 0.05 21.71 -1.75
C ALA A 2 0.07 20.71 -0.59
N ARG A 3 -0.85 20.89 0.36
CA ARG A 3 -1.05 19.99 1.49
C ARG A 3 -1.44 18.63 0.92
N ARG A 4 -0.47 17.70 0.89
CA ARG A 4 -0.70 16.31 0.47
C ARG A 4 -1.93 15.82 1.25
N GLY A 5 -2.92 15.26 0.54
CA GLY A 5 -4.15 14.77 1.16
C GLY A 5 -3.82 13.89 2.36
N ARG A 6 -4.60 14.01 3.43
CA ARG A 6 -4.40 13.21 4.66
C ARG A 6 -4.31 11.73 4.26
N GLY A 7 -3.12 11.13 4.39
CA GLY A 7 -2.84 9.73 3.97
C GLY A 7 -1.98 9.57 2.70
N GLU A 8 -1.68 10.63 1.95
CA GLU A 8 -0.86 10.57 0.72
C GLU A 8 0.65 10.57 0.97
N GLY A 9 1.10 10.75 2.23
CA GLY A 9 2.52 10.66 2.58
C GLY A 9 3.16 9.30 2.25
N SER A 10 2.33 8.27 2.11
CA SER A 10 2.74 6.93 1.74
C SER A 10 2.72 6.65 0.24
N ILE A 11 2.23 7.58 -0.58
CA ILE A 11 2.12 7.42 -2.03
C ILE A 11 3.16 8.30 -2.73
N TYR A 12 4.03 7.70 -3.53
CA TYR A 12 5.06 8.41 -4.29
C TYR A 12 5.29 7.76 -5.65
N ARG A 13 5.82 8.53 -6.61
CA ARG A 13 6.24 8.03 -7.91
C ARG A 13 7.74 7.73 -7.87
N ARG A 14 8.16 6.58 -8.38
CA ARG A 14 9.58 6.25 -8.58
C ARG A 14 10.13 6.91 -9.84
N ASP A 15 11.44 6.84 -10.00
CA ASP A 15 12.16 7.33 -11.17
C ASP A 15 11.67 6.66 -12.47
N ASP A 16 11.35 5.37 -12.41
CA ASP A 16 10.81 4.59 -13.53
C ASP A 16 9.35 4.95 -13.92
N GLY A 17 8.72 5.90 -13.22
CA GLY A 17 7.35 6.33 -13.47
C GLY A 17 6.27 5.49 -12.76
N THR A 18 6.62 4.35 -12.16
CA THR A 18 5.70 3.56 -11.34
C THR A 18 5.27 4.30 -10.08
N TRP A 19 3.97 4.26 -9.79
CA TRP A 19 3.39 4.74 -8.55
C TRP A 19 3.45 3.67 -7.47
N VAL A 20 3.91 4.07 -6.29
CA VAL A 20 4.09 3.21 -5.12
C VAL A 20 3.26 3.75 -3.96
N ALA A 21 2.54 2.87 -3.26
CA ALA A 21 1.92 3.17 -1.98
C ALA A 21 2.46 2.26 -0.87
N VAL A 22 2.69 2.81 0.32
CA VAL A 22 3.19 2.08 1.49
C VAL A 22 2.09 1.94 2.55
N VAL A 23 1.66 0.72 2.79
CA VAL A 23 0.67 0.40 3.83
C VAL A 23 1.40 -0.12 5.06
N HIS A 24 1.18 0.51 6.21
CA HIS A 24 1.71 0.04 7.49
C HIS A 24 0.78 -1.04 8.06
N LEU A 25 1.31 -2.25 8.23
CA LEU A 25 0.55 -3.40 8.76
C LEU A 25 0.73 -3.54 10.29
N GLY A 26 1.32 -2.55 10.95
CA GLY A 26 1.66 -2.61 12.36
C GLY A 26 2.95 -3.40 12.65
N TRP A 27 3.03 -3.94 13.86
CA TRP A 27 4.17 -4.72 14.34
C TRP A 27 3.78 -6.18 14.40
N HIS A 28 4.66 -7.04 13.88
CA HIS A 28 4.54 -8.48 13.98
C HIS A 28 5.87 -9.02 14.47
N ASP A 29 5.86 -9.77 15.56
CA ASP A 29 7.06 -10.39 16.15
C ASP A 29 8.19 -9.36 16.42
N GLY A 30 7.82 -8.22 17.01
CA GLY A 30 8.77 -7.12 17.29
C GLY A 30 9.30 -6.38 16.05
N LYS A 31 8.87 -6.74 14.83
CA LYS A 31 9.30 -6.11 13.57
C LYS A 31 8.15 -5.34 12.92
N ARG A 32 8.44 -4.14 12.41
CA ARG A 32 7.46 -3.35 11.62
C ARG A 32 7.19 -4.04 10.29
N ARG A 33 5.96 -4.48 10.05
CA ARG A 33 5.53 -4.97 8.72
C ARG A 33 4.93 -3.83 7.92
N ARG A 34 5.36 -3.72 6.67
CA ARG A 34 4.88 -2.76 5.69
C ARG A 34 4.69 -3.45 4.35
N LYS A 35 3.62 -3.10 3.64
CA LYS A 35 3.28 -3.65 2.32
C LYS A 35 3.44 -2.54 1.28
N TYR A 36 4.15 -2.83 0.20
CA TYR A 36 4.30 -1.92 -0.92
C TYR A 36 3.32 -2.33 -2.02
N LEU A 37 2.58 -1.35 -2.54
CA LEU A 37 1.62 -1.52 -3.63
C LEU A 37 2.11 -0.72 -4.84
N TYR A 38 2.02 -1.33 -6.01
CA TYR A 38 2.53 -0.75 -7.26
C TYR A 38 1.39 -0.57 -8.27
N ALA A 39 1.44 0.53 -9.03
CA ALA A 39 0.55 0.77 -10.17
C ALA A 39 1.17 1.75 -11.18
N ARG A 40 0.59 1.82 -12.38
CA ARG A 40 1.06 2.76 -13.42
C ARG A 40 0.54 4.17 -13.20
N THR A 41 -0.56 4.34 -12.46
CA THR A 41 -1.16 5.63 -12.19
C THR A 41 -1.36 5.91 -10.69
N ARG A 42 -1.38 7.20 -10.32
CA ARG A 42 -1.68 7.64 -8.95
C ARG A 42 -3.07 7.19 -8.50
N ALA A 43 -4.04 7.20 -9.40
CA ALA A 43 -5.42 6.84 -9.09
C ALA A 43 -5.52 5.35 -8.70
N GLU A 44 -4.90 4.47 -9.47
CA GLU A 44 -4.88 3.03 -9.19
C GLU A 44 -4.17 2.73 -7.87
N VAL A 45 -2.99 3.31 -7.63
CA VAL A 45 -2.26 3.03 -6.39
C VAL A 45 -3.01 3.54 -5.17
N ARG A 46 -3.73 4.66 -5.30
CA ARG A 46 -4.61 5.22 -4.26
C ARG A 46 -5.78 4.29 -3.98
N ASP A 47 -6.38 3.69 -5.01
CA ASP A 47 -7.47 2.74 -4.84
C ASP A 47 -6.98 1.47 -4.12
N LYS A 48 -5.85 0.89 -4.56
CA LYS A 48 -5.20 -0.25 -3.90
C LYS A 48 -4.88 0.07 -2.43
N TYR A 49 -4.37 1.27 -2.16
CA TYR A 49 -4.07 1.73 -0.79
C TYR A 49 -5.33 1.77 0.08
N ARG A 50 -6.42 2.37 -0.42
CA ARG A 50 -7.70 2.44 0.31
C ARG A 50 -8.28 1.06 0.61
N ARG A 51 -8.25 0.13 -0.36
CA ARG A 51 -8.69 -1.26 -0.14
C ARG A 51 -7.86 -1.95 0.93
N ALA A 52 -6.54 -1.77 0.91
CA ALA A 52 -5.65 -2.34 1.90
C ALA A 52 -5.85 -1.74 3.30
N GLN A 53 -6.10 -0.42 3.40
CA GLN A 53 -6.46 0.20 4.68
C GLN A 53 -7.77 -0.33 5.23
N ARG A 54 -8.82 -0.43 4.40
CA ARG A 54 -10.10 -0.98 4.83
C ARG A 54 -9.97 -2.41 5.33
N ALA A 55 -9.20 -3.25 4.64
CA ALA A 55 -8.94 -4.62 5.08
C ALA A 55 -8.24 -4.69 6.46
N LEU A 56 -7.36 -3.72 6.76
CA LEU A 56 -6.74 -3.60 8.09
C LEU A 56 -7.74 -3.15 9.15
N GLU A 57 -8.58 -2.16 8.83
CA GLU A 57 -9.60 -1.63 9.73
C GLU A 57 -10.65 -2.70 10.10
N GLU A 58 -11.00 -3.56 9.14
CA GLU A 58 -11.93 -4.68 9.36
C GLU A 58 -11.33 -5.82 10.22
N GLY A 59 -10.09 -5.68 10.73
CA GLY A 59 -9.46 -6.70 11.56
C GLY A 59 -9.18 -8.01 10.84
N ARG A 60 -9.36 -8.05 9.51
CA ARG A 60 -8.77 -9.09 8.67
C ARG A 60 -7.27 -8.92 8.79
N SER A 61 -6.67 -9.75 9.64
CA SER A 61 -5.24 -9.93 9.65
C SER A 61 -4.84 -10.10 8.18
N LEU A 62 -4.08 -9.13 7.62
CA LEU A 62 -3.34 -9.30 6.37
C LEU A 62 -2.16 -10.26 6.64
N GLY A 63 -2.49 -11.33 7.37
CA GLY A 63 -1.65 -12.29 8.02
C GLY A 63 -1.23 -13.31 7.00
N ASP A 64 0.06 -13.24 6.72
CA ASP A 64 0.87 -14.35 6.25
C ASP A 64 0.47 -15.06 4.96
N ASP A 65 -0.09 -14.33 4.01
CA ASP A 65 0.03 -14.78 2.63
C ASP A 65 1.28 -14.17 2.01
N ARG A 66 2.32 -14.99 1.96
CA ARG A 66 3.57 -14.80 1.22
C ARG A 66 3.30 -14.74 -0.30
N HIS A 67 2.21 -14.15 -0.74
CA HIS A 67 2.00 -13.80 -2.13
C HIS A 67 2.96 -12.66 -2.48
N LYS A 68 3.99 -13.01 -3.25
CA LYS A 68 4.69 -12.05 -4.10
C LYS A 68 3.63 -11.13 -4.71
N ILE A 69 3.72 -9.82 -4.44
CA ILE A 69 2.92 -8.78 -5.12
C ILE A 69 3.48 -8.65 -6.55
N GLY A 70 3.43 -9.76 -7.29
CA GLY A 70 3.66 -9.91 -8.72
C GLY A 70 2.46 -10.55 -9.42
N GLN A 71 1.35 -10.79 -8.71
CA GLN A 71 0.09 -11.25 -9.28
C GLN A 71 -1.06 -10.42 -8.71
N TYR A 72 -1.40 -9.33 -9.40
CA TYR A 72 -2.81 -8.94 -9.55
C TYR A 72 -2.95 -7.95 -10.71
N LEU A 73 -3.18 -8.51 -11.90
CA LEU A 73 -3.96 -7.98 -13.03
C LEU A 73 -3.81 -8.99 -14.20
N GLU A 74 -4.54 -10.10 -14.11
CA GLU A 74 -5.32 -10.64 -15.23
C GLU A 74 -6.79 -10.60 -14.80
#